data_AF-A0A6I7Q2U5-F1
#
_entry.id   AF-A0A6I7Q2U5-F1
#
_cell.length_a   1.000
_cell.length_b   1.000
_cell.length_c   1.000
_cell.angle_alpha   90.00
_cell.angle_beta   90.00
_cell.angle_gamma   90.00
#
_symmetry.space_group_name_H-M   'P 1'
#
loop_
_entity.id
_entity.type
_entity.pdbx_description
1 polymer ?
#
loop_
_entity_poly.entity_id
_entity_poly.type
_entity_poly.pdbx_seq_one_letter_code
_entity_poly.pdbx_strand_id
1 'polypeptide(L)'
;MPGQRALIVLTLLLASLWTATTIASEATARPSALPPMTHPEDNPATPEKIALGAKLFLDPRLSGSGTMACQGCHYHELGWGDGKVLSPRDNGDMNTRHTPSLYNVGYQTVWYWDGRAPTLEAQILAAWRAQISADPDVATARINDVPDYVEQFQAIYDEPATPENIVKSLAAYLRTKNSDNSPWDRYETGETDAVSADAIAGQALFMDKAGCAACHAPPFYGNSTFFNIGLEYGKENPDPGRFNVTENEADRGAFKTPTLRSVARHAPYFHDGSAATLEEAVRYMASGGGDDPNKSPLLIDRELSDEEIGQLIAFLESLVSTEDWEPVAVP
;
A
#
# COMPACT_ATOMS: atom_id res chain seq x y z
N MET A 1 20.32 -58.12 79.26
CA MET A 1 20.22 -56.64 79.27
C MET A 1 21.59 -56.10 78.91
N PRO A 2 21.84 -55.78 77.63
CA PRO A 2 21.84 -54.40 77.12
C PRO A 2 21.19 -54.38 75.70
N GLY A 3 20.91 -53.30 74.97
CA GLY A 3 21.43 -51.94 74.93
C GLY A 3 21.66 -51.59 73.46
N GLN A 4 20.89 -50.61 72.97
CA GLN A 4 20.93 -49.92 71.67
C GLN A 4 22.24 -49.97 70.87
N ARG A 5 22.11 -50.12 69.54
CA ARG A 5 22.91 -49.35 68.56
C ARG A 5 22.06 -48.97 67.35
N ALA A 6 21.97 -47.67 67.12
CA ALA A 6 21.37 -47.03 65.97
C ALA A 6 22.30 -47.14 64.74
N LEU A 7 21.71 -47.23 63.54
CA LEU A 7 22.38 -46.84 62.30
C LEU A 7 21.37 -46.04 61.47
N ILE A 8 21.64 -44.75 61.32
CA ILE A 8 20.94 -43.83 60.43
C ILE A 8 21.52 -44.03 59.03
N VAL A 9 20.70 -44.43 58.08
CA VAL A 9 21.05 -44.43 56.65
C VAL A 9 20.29 -43.28 55.99
N LEU A 10 21.04 -42.25 55.60
CA LEU A 10 20.55 -41.07 54.91
C LEU A 10 20.46 -41.38 53.41
N THR A 11 19.26 -41.57 52.88
CA THR A 11 19.03 -41.78 51.44
C THR A 11 18.75 -40.42 50.79
N LEU A 12 19.72 -39.91 50.02
CA LEU A 12 19.57 -38.69 49.21
C LEU A 12 18.70 -38.99 47.98
N LEU A 13 17.48 -38.46 47.96
CA LEU A 13 16.60 -38.41 46.78
C LEU A 13 17.00 -37.21 45.92
N LEU A 14 17.75 -37.47 44.84
CA LEU A 14 17.97 -36.50 43.76
C LEU A 14 16.73 -36.50 42.85
N ALA A 15 15.81 -35.57 43.08
CA ALA A 15 14.74 -35.27 42.14
C ALA A 15 15.29 -34.40 41.01
N SER A 16 15.57 -35.02 39.87
CA SER A 16 15.90 -34.32 38.63
C SER A 16 14.62 -33.66 38.07
N LEU A 17 14.46 -32.35 38.31
CA LEU A 17 13.47 -31.55 37.60
C LEU A 17 13.92 -31.40 36.13
N TRP A 18 13.29 -32.15 35.23
CA TRP A 18 13.31 -31.83 33.80
C TRP A 18 12.34 -30.68 33.57
N THR A 19 12.86 -29.45 33.55
CA THR A 19 12.12 -28.32 32.97
C THR A 19 12.11 -28.51 31.47
N ALA A 20 10.98 -28.95 30.92
CA ALA A 20 10.74 -28.90 29.49
C ALA A 20 10.66 -27.42 29.08
N THR A 21 11.78 -26.88 28.59
CA THR A 21 11.79 -25.58 27.95
C THR A 21 11.08 -25.72 26.61
N THR A 22 9.80 -25.37 26.58
CA THR A 22 9.10 -25.10 25.32
C THR A 22 9.80 -23.93 24.65
N ILE A 23 10.68 -24.22 23.68
CA ILE A 23 11.11 -23.23 22.71
C ILE A 23 9.85 -22.93 21.89
N ALA A 24 9.23 -21.78 22.16
CA ALA A 24 8.29 -21.21 21.22
C ALA A 24 9.07 -20.99 19.92
N SER A 25 8.77 -21.79 18.90
CA SER A 25 9.19 -21.48 17.54
C SER A 25 8.63 -20.10 17.24
N GLU A 26 9.48 -19.10 17.03
CA GLU A 26 9.06 -17.94 16.25
C GLU A 26 8.52 -18.51 14.95
N ALA A 27 7.21 -18.40 14.74
CA ALA A 27 6.63 -18.73 13.46
C ALA A 27 7.36 -17.83 12.47
N THR A 28 8.11 -18.43 11.54
CA THR A 28 8.71 -17.67 10.44
C THR A 28 7.58 -16.91 9.78
N ALA A 29 7.66 -15.57 9.80
CA ALA A 29 6.62 -14.73 9.23
C ALA A 29 6.37 -15.19 7.78
N ARG A 30 5.09 -15.39 7.44
CA ARG A 30 4.72 -15.78 6.08
C ARG A 30 5.27 -14.76 5.06
N PRO A 31 5.62 -15.18 3.83
CA PRO A 31 6.20 -14.27 2.83
C PRO A 31 5.42 -12.98 2.63
N SER A 32 4.08 -13.05 2.66
CA SER A 32 3.19 -11.90 2.48
C SER A 32 2.91 -11.11 3.78
N ALA A 33 3.51 -11.44 4.92
CA ALA A 33 3.31 -10.66 6.15
C ALA A 33 3.93 -9.26 6.01
N LEU A 34 3.13 -8.22 6.25
CA LEU A 34 3.65 -6.86 6.34
C LEU A 34 4.49 -6.72 7.63
N PRO A 35 5.64 -6.04 7.58
CA PRO A 35 6.40 -5.72 8.78
C PRO A 35 5.60 -4.73 9.65
N PRO A 36 5.93 -4.59 10.95
CA PRO A 36 5.34 -3.53 11.76
C PRO A 36 5.52 -2.15 11.11
N MET A 37 4.45 -1.35 11.09
CA MET A 37 4.49 0.00 10.54
C MET A 37 5.43 0.90 11.33
N THR A 38 6.30 1.61 10.63
CA THR A 38 7.15 2.64 11.22
C THR A 38 6.49 4.01 11.09
N HIS A 39 6.47 4.74 12.19
CA HIS A 39 5.93 6.11 12.24
C HIS A 39 7.10 7.09 12.41
N PRO A 40 7.12 8.21 11.66
CA PRO A 40 8.12 9.26 11.87
C PRO A 40 8.10 9.78 13.31
N GLU A 41 9.27 10.09 13.88
CA GLU A 41 9.38 10.62 15.24
C GLU A 41 8.60 11.94 15.41
N ASP A 42 8.53 12.76 14.37
CA ASP A 42 7.81 14.03 14.32
C ASP A 42 6.31 13.87 13.98
N ASN A 43 5.86 12.64 13.68
CA ASN A 43 4.46 12.30 13.48
C ASN A 43 4.10 10.89 14.00
N PRO A 44 4.17 10.66 15.32
CA PRO A 44 3.78 9.37 15.91
C PRO A 44 2.29 9.12 15.70
N ALA A 45 1.90 7.86 15.50
CA ALA A 45 0.50 7.48 15.45
C ALA A 45 -0.09 7.32 16.84
N THR A 46 -1.30 7.84 17.04
CA THR A 46 -2.18 7.53 18.17
C THR A 46 -3.57 7.19 17.62
N PRO A 47 -4.39 6.41 18.35
CA PRO A 47 -5.76 6.11 17.93
C PRO A 47 -6.58 7.36 17.62
N GLU A 48 -6.44 8.41 18.42
CA GLU A 48 -7.17 9.68 18.28
C GLU A 48 -6.74 10.42 17.01
N LYS A 49 -5.43 10.47 16.72
CA LYS A 49 -4.90 11.09 15.50
C LYS A 49 -5.33 10.34 14.24
N ILE A 50 -5.35 9.01 14.30
CA ILE A 50 -5.85 8.16 13.19
C ILE A 50 -7.34 8.43 12.97
N ALA A 51 -8.14 8.50 14.03
CA ALA A 51 -9.58 8.79 13.93
C ALA A 51 -9.84 10.20 13.35
N LEU A 52 -9.07 11.20 13.77
CA LEU A 52 -9.12 12.55 13.19
C LEU A 52 -8.76 12.54 11.71
N GLY A 53 -7.68 11.85 11.33
CA GLY A 53 -7.28 11.67 9.93
C GLY A 53 -8.35 10.99 9.08
N ALA A 54 -9.07 10.00 9.63
CA ALA A 54 -10.16 9.33 8.95
C ALA A 54 -11.33 10.29 8.64
N LYS A 55 -11.69 11.18 9.59
CA LYS A 55 -12.72 12.21 9.39
C LYS A 55 -12.30 13.18 8.28
N LEU A 56 -11.08 13.71 8.38
CA LEU A 56 -10.51 14.66 7.42
C LEU A 56 -10.44 14.07 6.00
N PHE A 57 -10.12 12.78 5.86
CA PHE A 57 -10.06 12.10 4.56
C PHE A 57 -11.40 12.08 3.81
N LEU A 58 -12.51 12.11 4.55
CA LEU A 58 -13.88 12.11 4.04
C LEU A 58 -14.49 13.51 3.96
N ASP A 59 -13.79 14.54 4.42
CA ASP A 59 -14.37 15.86 4.61
C ASP A 59 -14.18 16.79 3.40
N PRO A 60 -15.27 17.19 2.70
CA PRO A 60 -15.15 18.03 1.53
C PRO A 60 -14.76 19.48 1.86
N ARG A 61 -14.82 19.91 3.12
CA ARG A 61 -14.38 21.26 3.54
C ARG A 61 -12.90 21.50 3.23
N LEU A 62 -12.10 20.44 3.10
CA LEU A 62 -10.70 20.52 2.70
C LEU A 62 -10.52 20.94 1.24
N SER A 63 -11.50 20.81 0.34
CA SER A 63 -11.32 21.23 -1.06
C SER A 63 -11.49 22.71 -1.32
N GLY A 64 -10.92 23.18 -2.43
CA GLY A 64 -11.09 24.56 -2.87
C GLY A 64 -12.57 24.93 -2.96
N SER A 65 -13.36 24.06 -3.59
CA SER A 65 -14.81 24.18 -3.79
C SER A 65 -15.65 23.87 -2.55
N GLY A 66 -15.13 23.13 -1.57
CA GLY A 66 -15.90 22.61 -0.45
C GLY A 66 -16.77 21.39 -0.79
N THR A 67 -16.53 20.72 -1.92
CA THR A 67 -17.39 19.61 -2.43
C THR A 67 -16.66 18.30 -2.71
N MET A 68 -15.31 18.29 -2.68
CA MET A 68 -14.49 17.10 -2.94
C MET A 68 -13.71 16.70 -1.70
N ALA A 69 -13.64 15.41 -1.40
CA ALA A 69 -12.78 14.86 -0.35
C ALA A 69 -11.71 13.95 -0.94
N CYS A 70 -10.72 13.54 -0.15
CA CYS A 70 -9.67 12.61 -0.61
C CYS A 70 -10.27 11.27 -1.07
N GLN A 71 -11.29 10.75 -0.36
CA GLN A 71 -12.08 9.59 -0.78
C GLN A 71 -12.69 9.76 -2.19
N GLY A 72 -12.94 11.00 -2.64
CA GLY A 72 -13.53 11.29 -3.95
C GLY A 72 -12.71 10.84 -5.15
N CYS A 73 -11.42 10.54 -4.95
CA CYS A 73 -10.55 9.88 -5.92
C CYS A 73 -10.03 8.51 -5.42
N HIS A 74 -10.21 8.20 -4.13
CA HIS A 74 -9.66 7.03 -3.47
C HIS A 74 -10.76 6.24 -2.77
N TYR A 75 -11.59 5.56 -3.55
CA TYR A 75 -12.70 4.75 -3.07
C TYR A 75 -12.22 3.38 -2.62
N HIS A 76 -12.50 3.01 -1.37
CA HIS A 76 -12.11 1.72 -0.79
C HIS A 76 -12.55 0.53 -1.66
N GLU A 77 -13.80 0.55 -2.13
CA GLU A 77 -14.41 -0.52 -2.92
C GLU A 77 -13.76 -0.69 -4.31
N LEU A 78 -13.08 0.34 -4.81
CA LEU A 78 -12.31 0.36 -6.07
C LEU A 78 -10.79 0.23 -5.82
N GLY A 79 -10.42 -0.51 -4.77
CA GLY A 79 -9.02 -0.74 -4.42
C GLY A 79 -8.28 0.54 -4.05
N TRP A 80 -8.98 1.52 -3.45
CA TRP A 80 -8.49 2.87 -3.17
C TRP A 80 -8.12 3.70 -4.42
N GLY A 81 -8.80 3.46 -5.55
CA GLY A 81 -8.80 4.31 -6.74
C GLY A 81 -10.19 4.87 -7.05
N ASP A 82 -10.43 5.36 -8.27
CA ASP A 82 -11.72 5.93 -8.68
C ASP A 82 -12.35 5.33 -9.93
N GLY A 83 -11.72 4.31 -10.52
CA GLY A 83 -12.24 3.61 -11.69
C GLY A 83 -12.21 4.43 -12.98
N LYS A 84 -11.44 5.53 -13.02
CA LYS A 84 -11.32 6.40 -14.20
C LYS A 84 -9.95 6.23 -14.83
N VAL A 85 -9.83 6.48 -16.14
CA VAL A 85 -8.51 6.57 -16.80
C VAL A 85 -7.67 7.69 -16.17
N LEU A 86 -8.27 8.88 -16.08
CA LEU A 86 -7.72 10.05 -15.41
C LEU A 86 -8.82 10.69 -14.56
N SER A 87 -8.44 11.21 -13.40
CA SER A 87 -9.38 11.82 -12.45
C SER A 87 -9.44 13.33 -12.65
N PRO A 88 -10.62 13.96 -12.63
CA PRO A 88 -10.71 15.41 -12.52
C PRO A 88 -10.20 15.87 -11.16
N ARG A 89 -9.57 17.04 -11.13
CA ARG A 89 -9.25 17.80 -9.92
C ARG A 89 -10.52 18.52 -9.43
N ASP A 90 -10.47 19.06 -8.23
CA ASP A 90 -11.60 19.81 -7.65
C ASP A 90 -12.00 21.03 -8.49
N ASN A 91 -11.05 21.66 -9.19
CA ASN A 91 -11.32 22.76 -10.12
C ASN A 91 -11.86 22.34 -11.50
N GLY A 92 -12.00 21.04 -11.77
CA GLY A 92 -12.47 20.48 -13.04
C GLY A 92 -11.38 20.15 -14.07
N ASP A 93 -10.13 20.58 -13.87
CA ASP A 93 -9.02 20.19 -14.76
C ASP A 93 -8.66 18.72 -14.58
N MET A 94 -8.12 18.07 -15.62
CA MET A 94 -7.71 16.66 -15.51
C MET A 94 -6.35 16.51 -14.82
N ASN A 95 -6.22 15.46 -14.01
CA ASN A 95 -4.91 14.94 -13.63
C ASN A 95 -4.22 14.30 -14.84
N THR A 96 -2.89 14.26 -14.80
CA THR A 96 -2.08 13.72 -15.90
C THR A 96 -1.77 12.24 -15.76
N ARG A 97 -2.16 11.63 -14.63
CA ARG A 97 -1.94 10.21 -14.33
C ARG A 97 -3.14 9.61 -13.62
N HIS A 98 -3.31 8.31 -13.80
CA HIS A 98 -4.27 7.46 -13.10
C HIS A 98 -4.05 7.54 -11.58
N THR A 99 -5.13 7.52 -10.81
CA THR A 99 -5.07 7.61 -9.35
C THR A 99 -4.49 6.33 -8.76
N PRO A 100 -3.31 6.36 -8.09
CA PRO A 100 -2.72 5.17 -7.52
C PRO A 100 -3.49 4.69 -6.28
N SER A 101 -3.48 3.37 -6.04
CA SER A 101 -4.00 2.79 -4.80
C SER A 101 -3.30 3.35 -3.54
N LEU A 102 -4.05 3.44 -2.44
CA LEU A 102 -3.55 3.76 -1.11
C LEU A 102 -3.12 2.54 -0.30
N TYR A 103 -3.31 1.32 -0.79
CA TYR A 103 -2.85 0.14 -0.08
C TYR A 103 -1.35 0.20 0.18
N ASN A 104 -0.96 -0.06 1.43
CA ASN A 104 0.41 -0.09 1.92
C ASN A 104 1.20 1.21 1.69
N VAL A 105 0.52 2.34 1.49
CA VAL A 105 1.15 3.63 1.16
C VAL A 105 2.11 4.12 2.25
N GLY A 106 1.91 3.67 3.50
CA GLY A 106 2.80 3.95 4.63
C GLY A 106 4.17 3.28 4.56
N TYR A 107 4.34 2.20 3.79
CA TYR A 107 5.60 1.46 3.65
C TYR A 107 6.48 1.94 2.49
N GLN A 108 6.01 2.90 1.70
CA GLN A 108 6.77 3.46 0.59
C GLN A 108 7.88 4.37 1.10
N THR A 109 8.95 4.51 0.32
CA THR A 109 10.05 5.45 0.63
C THR A 109 10.00 6.73 -0.21
N VAL A 110 9.25 6.71 -1.31
CA VAL A 110 8.96 7.85 -2.18
C VAL A 110 7.57 7.70 -2.80
N TRP A 111 6.87 8.82 -3.00
CA TRP A 111 5.46 8.90 -3.42
C TRP A 111 5.28 9.61 -4.78
N TYR A 112 4.07 9.50 -5.34
CA TYR A 112 3.72 9.65 -6.76
C TYR A 112 4.31 8.56 -7.67
N TRP A 113 3.74 8.44 -8.87
CA TRP A 113 4.20 7.54 -9.94
C TRP A 113 5.66 7.77 -10.35
N ASP A 114 6.15 9.02 -10.27
CA ASP A 114 7.54 9.40 -10.58
C ASP A 114 8.43 9.53 -9.34
N GLY A 115 7.89 9.29 -8.14
CA GLY A 115 8.67 9.35 -6.90
C GLY A 115 9.13 10.76 -6.50
N ARG A 116 8.47 11.82 -6.96
CA ARG A 116 8.90 13.20 -6.67
C ARG A 116 8.67 13.64 -5.22
N ALA A 117 7.79 12.97 -4.49
CA ALA A 117 7.49 13.32 -3.10
C ALA A 117 8.34 12.45 -2.14
N PRO A 118 9.18 13.06 -1.27
CA PRO A 118 10.10 12.34 -0.41
C PRO A 118 9.47 11.83 0.90
N THR A 119 8.27 12.31 1.25
CA THR A 119 7.51 11.87 2.44
C THR A 119 6.02 11.77 2.11
N LEU A 120 5.29 10.95 2.86
CA LEU A 120 3.83 10.85 2.75
C LEU A 120 3.16 12.20 3.07
N GLU A 121 3.67 12.93 4.06
CA GLU A 121 3.20 14.26 4.42
C GLU A 121 3.38 15.25 3.26
N ALA A 122 4.53 15.23 2.57
CA ALA A 122 4.77 16.06 1.39
C ALA A 122 3.84 15.68 0.22
N GLN A 123 3.58 14.39 0.03
CA GLN A 123 2.60 13.88 -0.93
C GLN A 123 1.21 14.44 -0.65
N ILE A 124 0.74 14.34 0.59
CA ILE A 124 -0.60 14.82 0.99
C ILE A 124 -0.70 16.32 0.77
N LEU A 125 0.29 17.10 1.21
CA LEU A 125 0.27 18.55 1.04
C LEU A 125 0.27 18.96 -0.45
N ALA A 126 1.07 18.26 -1.28
CA ALA A 126 1.09 18.49 -2.72
C ALA A 126 -0.27 18.16 -3.35
N ALA A 127 -0.90 17.04 -2.96
CA ALA A 127 -2.22 16.66 -3.45
C ALA A 127 -3.32 17.60 -2.98
N TRP A 128 -3.24 18.07 -1.75
CA TRP A 128 -4.19 19.04 -1.19
C TRP A 128 -4.19 20.35 -2.00
N ARG A 129 -3.01 20.83 -2.36
CA ARG A 129 -2.84 22.03 -3.20
C ARG A 129 -3.25 21.81 -4.66
N ALA A 130 -2.75 20.73 -5.27
CA ALA A 130 -2.83 20.56 -6.72
C ALA A 130 -4.10 19.82 -7.18
N GLN A 131 -4.44 18.70 -6.54
CA GLN A 131 -5.57 17.83 -6.93
C GLN A 131 -6.88 18.30 -6.30
N ILE A 132 -6.84 18.61 -5.00
CA ILE A 132 -7.98 19.09 -4.21
C ILE A 132 -8.17 20.61 -4.37
N SER A 133 -7.26 21.27 -5.10
CA SER A 133 -7.32 22.67 -5.53
C SER A 133 -7.57 23.67 -4.40
N ALA A 134 -7.05 23.38 -3.21
CA ALA A 134 -7.23 24.22 -2.03
C ALA A 134 -5.97 25.02 -1.70
N ASP A 135 -6.17 26.25 -1.22
CA ASP A 135 -5.19 26.89 -0.35
C ASP A 135 -5.30 26.26 1.05
N PRO A 136 -4.25 25.60 1.57
CA PRO A 136 -4.30 24.93 2.86
C PRO A 136 -4.69 25.85 4.02
N ASP A 137 -4.29 27.12 4.03
CA ASP A 137 -4.62 28.04 5.11
C ASP A 137 -6.11 28.40 5.09
N VAL A 138 -6.66 28.61 3.89
CA VAL A 138 -8.11 28.89 3.71
C VAL A 138 -8.96 27.69 4.10
N ALA A 139 -8.57 26.48 3.68
CA ALA A 139 -9.29 25.26 4.05
C ALA A 139 -9.17 24.98 5.57
N THR A 140 -7.99 25.21 6.15
CA THR A 140 -7.77 25.10 7.61
C THR A 140 -8.67 26.05 8.41
N ALA A 141 -8.88 27.28 7.93
CA ALA A 141 -9.80 28.21 8.59
C ALA A 141 -11.22 27.65 8.68
N ARG A 142 -11.71 26.98 7.62
CA ARG A 142 -13.03 26.32 7.63
C ARG A 142 -13.09 25.15 8.60
N ILE A 143 -11.99 24.40 8.75
CA ILE A 143 -11.88 23.32 9.74
C ILE A 143 -11.96 23.89 11.16
N ASN A 144 -11.33 25.04 11.41
CA ASN A 144 -11.38 25.74 12.70
C ASN A 144 -12.74 26.40 13.00
N ASP A 145 -13.66 26.51 12.04
CA ASP A 145 -15.05 26.94 12.28
C ASP A 145 -15.94 25.80 12.83
N VAL A 146 -15.41 24.58 12.93
CA VAL A 146 -16.15 23.38 13.35
C VAL A 146 -15.78 23.02 14.78
N PRO A 147 -16.69 23.15 15.76
CA PRO A 147 -16.36 22.93 17.17
C PRO A 147 -15.77 21.55 17.48
N ASP A 148 -16.26 20.49 16.82
CA ASP A 148 -15.74 19.11 17.00
C ASP A 148 -14.27 19.00 16.58
N TYR A 149 -13.87 19.65 15.47
CA TYR A 149 -12.47 19.65 15.05
C TYR A 149 -11.61 20.47 15.99
N VAL A 150 -12.06 21.65 16.43
CA VAL A 150 -11.31 22.48 17.39
C VAL A 150 -10.99 21.68 18.66
N GLU A 151 -11.97 20.94 19.20
CA GLU A 151 -11.76 20.08 20.38
C GLU A 151 -10.74 18.96 20.10
N GLN A 152 -10.85 18.27 18.95
CA GLN A 152 -9.93 17.19 18.59
C GLN A 152 -8.50 17.69 18.36
N PHE A 153 -8.32 18.81 17.65
CA PHE A 153 -7.00 19.40 17.42
C PHE A 153 -6.37 19.88 18.73
N GLN A 154 -7.14 20.53 19.61
CA GLN A 154 -6.63 20.91 20.93
C GLN A 154 -6.22 19.68 21.75
N ALA A 155 -6.99 18.59 21.72
CA ALA A 155 -6.66 17.39 22.48
C ALA A 155 -5.42 16.65 21.96
N ILE A 156 -5.19 16.63 20.63
CA ILE A 156 -4.10 15.88 20.00
C ILE A 156 -2.81 16.70 19.89
N TYR A 157 -2.93 18.00 19.63
CA TYR A 157 -1.80 18.88 19.29
C TYR A 157 -1.60 20.04 20.27
N ASP A 158 -2.52 20.27 21.22
CA ASP A 158 -2.53 21.43 22.13
C ASP A 158 -2.63 22.78 21.40
N GLU A 159 -3.20 22.79 20.20
CA GLU A 159 -3.42 23.98 19.37
C GLU A 159 -4.64 23.79 18.44
N PRO A 160 -5.17 24.87 17.85
CA PRO A 160 -6.13 24.78 16.74
C PRO A 160 -5.56 24.02 15.52
N ALA A 161 -6.42 23.72 14.55
CA ALA A 161 -5.96 23.13 13.29
C ALA A 161 -4.97 24.07 12.59
N THR A 162 -3.89 23.50 12.08
CA THR A 162 -2.89 24.10 11.20
C THR A 162 -2.79 23.23 9.93
N PRO A 163 -2.32 23.77 8.79
CA PRO A 163 -2.09 22.93 7.62
C PRO A 163 -1.18 21.73 7.91
N GLU A 164 -0.19 21.91 8.78
CA GLU A 164 0.75 20.86 9.17
C GLU A 164 0.08 19.75 9.97
N ASN A 165 -0.72 20.09 10.99
CA ASN A 165 -1.33 19.08 11.85
C ASN A 165 -2.50 18.34 11.15
N ILE A 166 -3.18 18.98 10.18
CA ILE A 166 -4.11 18.31 9.25
C ILE A 166 -3.37 17.27 8.40
N VAL A 167 -2.27 17.66 7.77
CA VAL A 167 -1.44 16.74 6.95
C VAL A 167 -0.91 15.59 7.79
N LYS A 168 -0.43 15.86 9.01
CA LYS A 168 0.05 14.83 9.94
C LYS A 168 -1.06 13.85 10.35
N SER A 169 -2.27 14.34 10.60
CA SER A 169 -3.44 13.50 10.92
C SER A 169 -3.83 12.61 9.75
N LEU A 170 -3.93 13.17 8.54
CA LEU A 170 -4.17 12.41 7.31
C LEU A 170 -3.10 11.34 7.10
N ALA A 171 -1.82 11.68 7.27
CA ALA A 171 -0.72 10.73 7.10
C ALA A 171 -0.76 9.59 8.13
N ALA A 172 -1.17 9.87 9.37
CA ALA A 172 -1.37 8.83 10.39
C ALA A 172 -2.47 7.84 9.97
N TYR A 173 -3.60 8.34 9.45
CA TYR A 173 -4.67 7.50 8.92
C TYR A 173 -4.25 6.70 7.68
N LEU A 174 -3.55 7.33 6.74
CA LEU A 174 -3.11 6.66 5.51
C LEU A 174 -2.11 5.53 5.78
N ARG A 175 -1.29 5.63 6.83
CA ARG A 175 -0.41 4.53 7.28
C ARG A 175 -1.17 3.31 7.80
N THR A 176 -2.49 3.41 8.05
CA THR A 176 -3.30 2.24 8.44
C THR A 176 -3.97 1.55 7.25
N LYS A 177 -3.83 2.06 6.03
CA LYS A 177 -4.42 1.46 4.81
C LYS A 177 -3.58 0.27 4.36
N ASN A 178 -3.52 -0.76 5.19
CA ASN A 178 -2.77 -1.96 4.90
C ASN A 178 -3.63 -2.93 4.08
N SER A 179 -3.02 -3.96 3.52
CA SER A 179 -3.73 -5.11 2.99
C SER A 179 -2.96 -6.32 3.48
N ASP A 180 -3.42 -6.91 4.59
CA ASP A 180 -2.78 -8.07 5.22
C ASP A 180 -3.72 -9.28 5.41
N ASN A 181 -4.96 -9.18 4.96
CA ASN A 181 -5.99 -10.21 5.12
C ASN A 181 -6.68 -10.57 3.80
N SER A 182 -5.93 -10.70 2.71
CA SER A 182 -6.42 -11.27 1.45
C SER A 182 -6.57 -12.80 1.50
N PRO A 183 -7.28 -13.43 0.55
CA PRO A 183 -7.28 -14.89 0.42
C PRO A 183 -5.88 -15.51 0.35
N TRP A 184 -4.93 -14.89 -0.37
CA TRP A 184 -3.54 -15.35 -0.39
C TRP A 184 -2.88 -15.26 0.99
N ASP A 185 -3.15 -14.17 1.72
CA ASP A 185 -2.62 -13.98 3.06
C ASP A 185 -3.07 -15.09 4.03
N ARG A 186 -4.36 -15.50 3.95
CA ARG A 186 -4.92 -16.60 4.74
C ARG A 186 -4.43 -17.97 4.29
N TYR A 187 -4.22 -18.16 3.00
CA TYR A 187 -3.60 -19.38 2.48
C TYR A 187 -2.23 -19.64 3.11
N GLU A 188 -1.39 -18.60 3.19
CA GLU A 188 -0.05 -18.71 3.80
C GLU A 188 -0.07 -18.89 5.33
N THR A 189 -1.21 -18.67 6.01
CA THR A 189 -1.40 -19.02 7.43
C THR A 189 -1.99 -20.42 7.64
N GLY A 190 -2.28 -21.16 6.57
CA GLY A 190 -2.74 -22.55 6.60
C GLY A 190 -4.20 -22.77 6.20
N GLU A 191 -4.94 -21.73 5.82
CA GLU A 191 -6.31 -21.83 5.29
C GLU A 191 -6.27 -22.27 3.81
N THR A 192 -6.00 -23.56 3.58
CA THR A 192 -5.69 -24.09 2.24
C THR A 192 -6.81 -23.96 1.21
N ASP A 193 -8.06 -23.78 1.67
CA ASP A 193 -9.25 -23.56 0.85
C ASP A 193 -9.55 -22.08 0.58
N ALA A 194 -8.73 -21.16 1.10
CA ALA A 194 -8.86 -19.72 0.82
C ALA A 194 -8.59 -19.37 -0.65
N VAL A 195 -7.81 -20.18 -1.38
CA VAL A 195 -7.43 -19.94 -2.77
C VAL A 195 -7.65 -21.17 -3.65
N SER A 196 -7.79 -20.96 -4.96
CA SER A 196 -7.92 -22.03 -5.94
C SER A 196 -6.58 -22.69 -6.27
N ALA A 197 -6.62 -23.88 -6.89
CA ALA A 197 -5.41 -24.51 -7.44
C ALA A 197 -4.72 -23.63 -8.50
N ASP A 198 -5.50 -22.89 -9.30
CA ASP A 198 -4.97 -21.95 -10.30
C ASP A 198 -4.23 -20.77 -9.65
N ALA A 199 -4.74 -20.25 -8.53
CA ALA A 199 -4.04 -19.19 -7.79
C ALA A 199 -2.71 -19.68 -7.21
N ILE A 200 -2.64 -20.93 -6.74
CA ILE A 200 -1.39 -21.55 -6.26
C ILE A 200 -0.38 -21.71 -7.42
N ALA A 201 -0.82 -22.25 -8.56
CA ALA A 201 0.00 -22.37 -9.75
C ALA A 201 0.46 -21.00 -10.26
N GLY A 202 -0.43 -20.02 -10.25
CA GLY A 202 -0.18 -18.62 -10.60
C GLY A 202 0.88 -17.98 -9.74
N GLN A 203 0.86 -18.20 -8.43
CA GLN A 203 1.90 -17.68 -7.55
C GLN A 203 3.27 -18.31 -7.86
N ALA A 204 3.32 -19.62 -8.12
CA ALA A 204 4.57 -20.28 -8.50
C ALA A 204 5.13 -19.69 -9.80
N LEU A 205 4.27 -19.46 -10.82
CA LEU A 205 4.66 -18.77 -12.05
C LEU A 205 5.16 -17.35 -11.79
N PHE A 206 4.44 -16.59 -10.96
CA PHE A 206 4.76 -15.21 -10.60
C PHE A 206 6.15 -15.08 -9.95
N MET A 207 6.51 -16.04 -9.10
CA MET A 207 7.79 -16.08 -8.39
C MET A 207 8.94 -16.59 -9.26
N ASP A 208 8.67 -17.40 -10.27
CA ASP A 208 9.69 -18.10 -11.08
C ASP A 208 9.60 -17.76 -12.57
N LYS A 209 8.94 -18.61 -13.39
CA LYS A 209 8.92 -18.52 -14.86
C LYS A 209 8.59 -17.11 -15.38
N ALA A 210 7.52 -16.51 -14.84
CA ALA A 210 7.04 -15.19 -15.26
C ALA A 210 7.95 -14.05 -14.76
N GLY A 211 8.72 -14.27 -13.68
CA GLY A 211 9.69 -13.31 -13.15
C GLY A 211 9.08 -12.03 -12.56
N CYS A 212 7.76 -11.97 -12.36
CA CYS A 212 7.04 -10.78 -11.89
C CYS A 212 7.55 -10.31 -10.52
N ALA A 213 7.93 -11.25 -9.66
CA ALA A 213 8.46 -10.99 -8.32
C ALA A 213 9.80 -10.22 -8.32
N ALA A 214 10.51 -10.13 -9.46
CA ALA A 214 11.73 -9.33 -9.56
C ALA A 214 11.47 -7.84 -9.26
N CYS A 215 10.27 -7.34 -9.60
CA CYS A 215 9.83 -5.99 -9.28
C CYS A 215 8.73 -6.01 -8.20
N HIS A 216 7.80 -6.97 -8.29
CA HIS A 216 6.62 -7.06 -7.42
C HIS A 216 6.81 -8.11 -6.32
N ALA A 217 7.91 -8.05 -5.58
CA ALA A 217 8.20 -9.01 -4.51
C ALA A 217 7.22 -8.88 -3.32
N PRO A 218 6.88 -10.00 -2.64
CA PRO A 218 6.22 -9.94 -1.34
C PRO A 218 7.11 -9.24 -0.29
N PRO A 219 6.54 -8.64 0.77
CA PRO A 219 5.12 -8.68 1.11
C PRO A 219 4.29 -7.57 0.45
N PHE A 220 4.89 -6.58 -0.21
CA PHE A 220 4.13 -5.46 -0.75
C PHE A 220 3.63 -5.69 -2.18
N TYR A 221 4.17 -6.69 -2.88
CA TYR A 221 3.94 -6.94 -4.30
C TYR A 221 4.17 -5.69 -5.15
N GLY A 222 5.19 -4.94 -4.80
CA GLY A 222 5.54 -3.64 -5.37
C GLY A 222 6.64 -3.02 -4.52
N ASN A 223 7.23 -1.92 -4.99
CA ASN A 223 8.33 -1.28 -4.27
C ASN A 223 8.47 0.19 -4.66
N SER A 224 9.47 0.86 -4.09
CA SER A 224 9.78 2.26 -4.40
C SER A 224 10.93 2.41 -5.41
N THR A 225 11.10 1.43 -6.30
CA THR A 225 12.07 1.46 -7.41
C THR A 225 11.37 1.74 -8.74
N PHE A 226 12.13 2.12 -9.76
CA PHE A 226 11.61 2.70 -11.00
C PHE A 226 12.05 1.87 -12.20
N PHE A 227 11.11 1.55 -13.08
CA PHE A 227 11.39 0.84 -14.32
C PHE A 227 10.59 1.42 -15.47
N ASN A 228 11.20 1.48 -16.64
CA ASN A 228 10.49 1.75 -17.89
C ASN A 228 9.97 0.41 -18.44
N ILE A 229 8.66 0.34 -18.69
CA ILE A 229 7.99 -0.85 -19.23
C ILE A 229 7.70 -0.76 -20.73
N GLY A 230 8.15 0.31 -21.37
CA GLY A 230 7.97 0.65 -22.77
C GLY A 230 6.62 1.26 -23.13
N LEU A 231 5.82 1.66 -22.14
CA LEU A 231 4.45 2.12 -22.35
C LEU A 231 4.38 3.47 -23.08
N GLU A 232 5.36 4.34 -22.83
CA GLU A 232 5.38 5.70 -23.38
C GLU A 232 6.03 5.79 -24.75
N TYR A 233 6.69 4.73 -25.20
CA TYR A 233 7.44 4.75 -26.44
C TYR A 233 6.54 4.93 -27.66
N GLY A 234 6.90 5.90 -28.51
CA GLY A 234 6.16 6.19 -29.75
C GLY A 234 4.85 6.98 -29.57
N LYS A 235 4.46 7.32 -28.32
CA LYS A 235 3.33 8.23 -28.10
C LYS A 235 3.65 9.64 -28.60
N GLU A 236 2.61 10.36 -29.07
CA GLU A 236 2.76 11.76 -29.51
C GLU A 236 3.21 12.68 -28.37
N ASN A 237 2.66 12.46 -27.17
CA ASN A 237 2.97 13.21 -25.96
C ASN A 237 3.33 12.22 -24.83
N PRO A 238 4.55 11.67 -24.82
CA PRO A 238 4.95 10.67 -23.84
C PRO A 238 5.12 11.30 -22.46
N ASP A 239 4.65 10.63 -21.40
CA ASP A 239 4.94 11.00 -20.03
C ASP A 239 6.41 10.63 -19.71
N PRO A 240 7.28 11.61 -19.46
CA PRO A 240 8.69 11.33 -19.20
C PRO A 240 8.94 10.58 -17.88
N GLY A 241 7.95 10.46 -16.99
CA GLY A 241 8.04 9.68 -15.77
C GLY A 241 9.08 10.22 -14.79
N ARG A 242 9.95 9.33 -14.31
CA ARG A 242 11.02 9.62 -13.34
C ARG A 242 12.04 10.64 -13.85
N PHE A 243 12.23 10.77 -15.17
CA PHE A 243 13.08 11.80 -15.77
C PHE A 243 12.74 13.22 -15.28
N ASN A 244 11.46 13.55 -15.06
CA ASN A 244 11.05 14.86 -14.52
C ASN A 244 11.59 15.16 -13.11
N VAL A 245 12.14 14.15 -12.42
CA VAL A 245 12.70 14.29 -11.08
C VAL A 245 14.23 14.24 -11.12
N THR A 246 14.80 13.40 -11.98
CA THR A 246 16.25 13.12 -11.98
C THR A 246 17.01 13.83 -13.08
N GLU A 247 16.33 14.26 -14.14
CA GLU A 247 16.91 14.80 -15.38
C GLU A 247 17.92 13.82 -16.06
N ASN A 248 17.89 12.54 -15.68
CA ASN A 248 18.74 11.51 -16.25
C ASN A 248 18.00 10.77 -17.37
N GLU A 249 18.53 10.80 -18.59
CA GLU A 249 17.89 10.19 -19.77
C GLU A 249 17.58 8.70 -19.58
N ALA A 250 18.37 7.98 -18.78
CA ALA A 250 18.12 6.57 -18.47
C ALA A 250 16.83 6.33 -17.66
N ASP A 251 16.31 7.36 -16.98
CA ASP A 251 15.06 7.31 -16.21
C ASP A 251 13.83 7.75 -17.04
N ARG A 252 14.01 8.10 -18.32
CA ARG A 252 12.89 8.51 -19.18
C ARG A 252 11.90 7.36 -19.36
N GLY A 253 10.63 7.64 -19.11
CA GLY A 253 9.53 6.68 -19.17
C GLY A 253 9.53 5.67 -18.02
N ALA A 254 10.42 5.82 -17.03
CA ALA A 254 10.45 4.96 -15.86
C ALA A 254 9.43 5.43 -14.81
N PHE A 255 8.71 4.47 -14.22
CA PHE A 255 7.72 4.72 -13.18
C PHE A 255 7.94 3.80 -11.99
N LYS A 256 7.49 4.27 -10.82
CA LYS A 256 7.53 3.52 -9.57
C LYS A 256 6.71 2.25 -9.73
N THR A 257 7.26 1.11 -9.31
CA THR A 257 6.54 -0.16 -9.30
C THR A 257 5.36 -0.13 -8.32
N PRO A 258 4.09 -0.12 -8.79
CA PRO A 258 2.94 -0.04 -7.88
C PRO A 258 2.78 -1.35 -7.10
N THR A 259 2.06 -1.30 -5.98
CA THR A 259 1.63 -2.53 -5.28
C THR A 259 0.60 -3.27 -6.13
N LEU A 260 0.69 -4.60 -6.14
CA LEU A 260 -0.35 -5.46 -6.72
C LEU A 260 -1.37 -5.93 -5.68
N ARG A 261 -1.25 -5.49 -4.42
CA ARG A 261 -2.27 -5.76 -3.39
C ARG A 261 -3.60 -5.15 -3.83
N SER A 262 -4.63 -6.00 -3.90
CA SER A 262 -5.96 -5.65 -4.41
C SER A 262 -5.99 -5.08 -5.84
N VAL A 263 -5.00 -5.39 -6.68
CA VAL A 263 -4.93 -4.88 -8.05
C VAL A 263 -6.16 -5.21 -8.88
N ALA A 264 -6.79 -6.37 -8.64
CA ALA A 264 -8.00 -6.79 -9.36
C ALA A 264 -9.23 -5.87 -9.15
N ARG A 265 -9.20 -4.95 -8.17
CA ARG A 265 -10.25 -3.94 -7.94
C ARG A 265 -9.90 -2.55 -8.45
N HIS A 266 -8.76 -2.39 -9.12
CA HIS A 266 -8.16 -1.11 -9.41
C HIS A 266 -7.99 -0.84 -10.92
N ALA A 267 -8.95 -1.31 -11.71
CA ALA A 267 -9.01 -0.96 -13.13
C ALA A 267 -9.38 0.54 -13.29
N PRO A 268 -8.91 1.21 -14.35
CA PRO A 268 -7.97 0.73 -15.36
C PRO A 268 -6.52 0.71 -14.85
N TYR A 269 -5.60 0.17 -15.64
CA TYR A 269 -4.23 -0.13 -15.23
C TYR A 269 -3.20 0.76 -15.91
N PHE A 270 -1.99 0.74 -15.33
CA PHE A 270 -0.86 1.63 -15.63
C PHE A 270 -1.08 3.08 -15.17
N HIS A 271 -0.02 3.89 -15.31
CA HIS A 271 -0.02 5.28 -14.85
C HIS A 271 -0.91 6.19 -15.70
N ASP A 272 -1.32 5.74 -16.88
CA ASP A 272 -2.14 6.48 -17.85
C ASP A 272 -3.53 5.87 -18.04
N GLY A 273 -3.85 4.76 -17.35
CA GLY A 273 -5.13 4.07 -17.48
C GLY A 273 -5.36 3.40 -18.84
N SER A 274 -4.30 3.09 -19.61
CA SER A 274 -4.40 2.58 -20.98
C SER A 274 -4.90 1.14 -21.11
N ALA A 275 -4.74 0.31 -20.08
CA ALA A 275 -5.30 -1.04 -20.06
C ALA A 275 -6.62 -1.03 -19.26
N ALA A 276 -7.72 -1.43 -19.90
CA ALA A 276 -9.05 -1.42 -19.29
C ALA A 276 -9.27 -2.64 -18.36
N THR A 277 -8.58 -3.75 -18.63
CA THR A 277 -8.76 -5.00 -17.88
C THR A 277 -7.46 -5.52 -17.27
N LEU A 278 -7.59 -6.34 -16.21
CA LEU A 278 -6.43 -6.96 -15.56
C LEU A 278 -5.70 -7.87 -16.54
N GLU A 279 -6.44 -8.58 -17.38
CA GLU A 279 -5.89 -9.45 -18.42
C GLU A 279 -5.05 -8.68 -19.43
N GLU A 280 -5.53 -7.53 -19.92
CA GLU A 280 -4.75 -6.66 -20.82
C GLU A 280 -3.44 -6.22 -20.17
N ALA A 281 -3.48 -5.82 -18.89
CA ALA A 281 -2.29 -5.41 -18.15
C ALA A 281 -1.31 -6.57 -17.94
N VAL A 282 -1.79 -7.74 -17.55
CA VAL A 282 -0.96 -8.95 -17.36
C VAL A 282 -0.33 -9.38 -18.68
N ARG A 283 -1.09 -9.39 -19.78
CA ARG A 283 -0.57 -9.75 -21.11
C ARG A 283 0.48 -8.77 -21.59
N TYR A 284 0.30 -7.47 -21.40
CA TYR A 284 1.32 -6.47 -21.74
C TYR A 284 2.62 -6.68 -20.97
N MET A 285 2.53 -6.95 -19.66
CA MET A 285 3.72 -7.21 -18.85
C MET A 285 4.38 -8.55 -19.23
N ALA A 286 3.58 -9.59 -19.51
CA ALA A 286 4.04 -10.92 -19.90
C ALA A 286 4.71 -10.95 -21.28
N SER A 287 4.31 -10.08 -22.21
CA SER A 287 4.96 -9.93 -23.52
C SER A 287 6.30 -9.18 -23.45
N GLY A 288 6.77 -8.82 -22.25
CA GLY A 288 8.01 -8.08 -22.06
C GLY A 288 7.91 -6.58 -22.33
N GLY A 289 6.71 -5.99 -22.32
CA GLY A 289 6.50 -4.55 -22.48
C GLY A 289 6.81 -3.99 -23.88
N GLY A 290 6.81 -2.67 -24.03
CA GLY A 290 7.03 -1.98 -25.32
C GLY A 290 8.50 -1.87 -25.76
N ASP A 291 8.74 -1.43 -27.00
CA ASP A 291 10.09 -1.37 -27.61
C ASP A 291 10.88 -0.08 -27.28
N ASP A 292 10.93 0.29 -26.00
CA ASP A 292 11.66 1.49 -25.56
C ASP A 292 13.17 1.21 -25.36
N PRO A 293 14.08 2.07 -25.86
CA PRO A 293 15.51 1.97 -25.61
C PRO A 293 15.92 1.94 -24.13
N ASN A 294 15.14 2.58 -23.27
CA ASN A 294 15.34 2.63 -21.82
C ASN A 294 14.56 1.55 -21.07
N LYS A 295 13.84 0.65 -21.77
CA LYS A 295 13.08 -0.44 -21.14
C LYS A 295 13.97 -1.25 -20.20
N SER A 296 13.41 -1.61 -19.04
CA SER A 296 14.07 -2.52 -18.11
C SER A 296 14.41 -3.87 -18.77
N PRO A 297 15.67 -4.34 -18.69
CA PRO A 297 16.06 -5.65 -19.24
C PRO A 297 15.43 -6.82 -18.48
N LEU A 298 14.77 -6.57 -17.35
CA LEU A 298 14.00 -7.58 -16.62
C LEU A 298 12.70 -7.97 -17.34
N LEU A 299 12.18 -7.09 -18.20
CA LEU A 299 10.98 -7.36 -19.00
C LEU A 299 11.36 -8.11 -20.26
N ILE A 300 11.03 -9.40 -20.25
CA ILE A 300 11.36 -10.35 -21.31
C ILE A 300 10.09 -11.15 -21.58
N ASP A 301 9.74 -11.37 -22.85
CA ASP A 301 8.69 -12.32 -23.19
C ASP A 301 9.13 -13.73 -22.79
N ARG A 302 8.41 -14.32 -21.83
CA ARG A 302 8.66 -15.67 -21.32
C ARG A 302 7.78 -16.72 -21.98
N GLU A 303 7.10 -16.36 -23.06
CA GLU A 303 6.21 -17.21 -23.85
C GLU A 303 5.20 -17.92 -22.94
N LEU A 304 4.55 -17.14 -22.07
CA LEU A 304 3.51 -17.68 -21.18
C LEU A 304 2.29 -18.11 -22.01
N SER A 305 1.76 -19.30 -21.72
CA SER A 305 0.53 -19.78 -22.35
C SER A 305 -0.70 -19.05 -21.82
N ASP A 306 -1.84 -19.15 -22.52
CA ASP A 306 -3.11 -18.59 -22.03
C ASP A 306 -3.53 -19.19 -20.68
N GLU A 307 -3.22 -20.46 -20.43
CA GLU A 307 -3.46 -21.11 -19.15
C GLU A 307 -2.61 -20.48 -18.03
N GLU A 308 -1.32 -20.26 -18.29
CA GLU A 308 -0.40 -19.62 -17.34
C GLU A 308 -0.80 -18.16 -17.06
N ILE A 309 -1.29 -17.43 -18.07
CA ILE A 309 -1.85 -16.09 -17.91
C ILE A 309 -3.10 -16.13 -17.02
N GLY A 310 -4.00 -17.09 -17.24
CA GLY A 310 -5.19 -17.28 -16.40
C GLY A 310 -4.83 -17.59 -14.94
N GLN A 311 -3.81 -18.42 -14.72
CA GLN A 311 -3.30 -18.73 -13.39
C GLN A 311 -2.69 -17.51 -12.70
N LEU A 312 -1.91 -16.70 -13.42
CA LEU A 312 -1.40 -15.41 -12.89
C LEU A 312 -2.54 -14.48 -12.48
N ILE A 313 -3.60 -14.38 -13.29
CA ILE A 313 -4.78 -13.57 -12.96
C ILE A 313 -5.46 -14.11 -11.69
N ALA A 314 -5.68 -15.43 -11.59
CA ALA A 314 -6.26 -16.04 -10.39
C ALA A 314 -5.43 -15.75 -9.13
N PHE A 315 -4.10 -15.74 -9.24
CA PHE A 315 -3.22 -15.31 -8.15
C PHE A 315 -3.43 -13.83 -7.80
N LEU A 316 -3.45 -12.92 -8.77
CA LEU A 316 -3.64 -11.49 -8.50
C LEU A 316 -5.03 -11.18 -7.90
N GLU A 317 -6.07 -11.92 -8.28
CA GLU A 317 -7.39 -11.86 -7.66
C GLU A 317 -7.38 -12.32 -6.20
N SER A 318 -6.52 -13.29 -5.87
CA SER A 318 -6.34 -13.75 -4.48
C SER A 318 -5.64 -12.73 -3.58
N LEU A 319 -5.07 -11.65 -4.14
CA LEU A 319 -4.47 -10.53 -3.39
C LEU A 319 -5.48 -9.45 -3.00
N VAL A 320 -6.77 -9.61 -3.32
CA VAL A 320 -7.83 -8.67 -2.93
C VAL A 320 -8.03 -8.68 -1.42
N SER A 321 -7.76 -7.54 -0.78
CA SER A 321 -7.98 -7.35 0.65
C SER A 321 -9.43 -7.65 1.03
N THR A 322 -9.61 -8.33 2.15
CA THR A 322 -10.93 -8.54 2.78
C THR A 322 -11.08 -7.75 4.07
N GLU A 323 -10.24 -6.73 4.26
CA GLU A 323 -10.36 -5.81 5.39
C GLU A 323 -11.70 -5.05 5.34
N ASP A 324 -12.33 -4.95 6.50
CA ASP A 324 -13.51 -4.12 6.68
C ASP A 324 -13.12 -2.64 6.70
N TRP A 325 -13.91 -1.83 5.99
CA TRP A 325 -13.80 -0.38 6.04
C TRP A 325 -15.18 0.22 6.30
N GLU A 326 -15.30 0.89 7.43
CA GLU A 326 -16.50 1.66 7.76
C GLU A 326 -16.19 3.15 7.64
N PRO A 327 -16.98 3.90 6.83
CA PRO A 327 -16.82 5.35 6.77
C PRO A 327 -17.16 5.96 8.12
N VAL A 328 -16.28 6.85 8.59
CA VAL A 328 -16.52 7.60 9.83
C VAL A 328 -17.44 8.79 9.56
N ALA A 329 -18.22 9.19 10.57
CA ALA A 329 -19.04 10.38 10.48
C ALA A 329 -18.18 11.65 10.43
N VAL A 330 -18.46 12.52 9.46
CA VAL A 330 -17.88 13.86 9.34
C VAL A 330 -18.77 14.84 10.13
N PRO A 331 -18.21 15.68 11.01
CA PRO A 331 -18.97 16.55 11.92
C PRO A 331 -19.62 17.76 11.26
#